data_AF-A0A660U9U9-F1
#
_entry.id   AF-A0A660U9U9-F1
#
_cell.length_a   1.000
_cell.length_b   1.000
_cell.length_c   1.000
_cell.angle_alpha   90.00
_cell.angle_beta   90.00
_cell.angle_gamma   90.00
#
_symmetry.space_group_name_H-M   'P 1'
#
loop_
_entity.id
_entity.type
_entity.pdbx_description
1 polymer ?
#
loop_
_entity_poly.entity_id
_entity_poly.type
_entity_poly.pdbx_seq_one_letter_code
_entity_poly.pdbx_strand_id
1 'polypeptide(L)'
;MKRFLIVYIFVGILWIVLPLSGKGDPIFYIGPVKIFKEGLEKALLITVKFSAILFFIVGFISTTTVTNLFHALSHLKFPPKLSHLALLTYRYIHVLFMEFGKLKNAIIVRGFKPRTNLHTYRTYAYLVGMLLVRSYNRAERVYRAMLCRGFEGKFYLLDHFYLKKSDIVLAISVSSYILFIIFFGFKYP
;
A
#
# COMPACT_ATOMS: atom_id res chain seq x y z
N MET A 1 -3.14 -1.07 -16.71
CA MET A 1 -2.81 0.26 -17.29
C MET A 1 -3.60 1.42 -16.67
N LYS A 2 -4.93 1.35 -16.49
CA LYS A 2 -5.74 2.46 -15.92
C LYS A 2 -5.27 3.01 -14.55
N ARG A 3 -4.66 2.17 -13.70
CA ARG A 3 -4.14 2.59 -12.38
C ARG A 3 -2.97 3.58 -12.47
N PHE A 4 -2.06 3.41 -13.44
CA PHE A 4 -0.96 4.36 -13.66
C PHE A 4 -1.48 5.68 -14.22
N LEU A 5 -2.50 5.64 -15.08
CA LEU A 5 -3.10 6.84 -15.68
C LEU A 5 -3.64 7.82 -14.62
N ILE A 6 -4.34 7.31 -13.61
CA ILE A 6 -4.85 8.11 -12.47
C ILE A 6 -3.72 8.78 -11.69
N VAL A 7 -2.60 8.08 -11.56
CA VAL A 7 -1.45 8.54 -10.78
C VAL A 7 -0.68 9.63 -11.55
N TYR A 8 -0.58 9.52 -12.88
CA TYR A 8 0.01 10.56 -13.74
C TYR A 8 -0.88 11.79 -13.93
N ILE A 9 -2.20 11.69 -13.73
CA ILE A 9 -3.10 12.87 -13.72
C ILE A 9 -2.68 13.88 -12.66
N PHE A 10 -2.27 13.42 -11.46
CA PHE A 10 -1.78 14.30 -10.41
C PHE A 10 -0.49 15.03 -10.82
N VAL A 11 0.43 14.33 -11.48
CA VAL A 11 1.67 14.93 -12.02
C VAL A 11 1.36 15.95 -13.12
N GLY A 12 0.36 15.67 -13.96
CA GLY A 12 -0.12 16.60 -14.99
C GLY A 12 -0.62 17.91 -14.40
N ILE A 13 -1.35 17.86 -13.28
CA ILE A 13 -1.80 19.06 -12.55
C ILE A 13 -0.60 19.85 -12.03
N LEU A 14 0.41 19.19 -11.46
CA LEU A 14 1.64 19.85 -11.01
C LEU A 14 2.42 20.52 -12.15
N TRP A 15 2.44 19.90 -13.33
CA TRP A 15 3.02 20.48 -14.54
C TRP A 15 2.30 21.74 -15.02
N ILE A 16 1.03 21.93 -14.66
CA ILE A 16 0.29 23.17 -14.96
C ILE A 16 0.58 24.22 -13.90
N VAL A 17 0.64 23.85 -12.61
CA VAL A 17 0.72 24.80 -11.50
C VAL A 17 2.15 25.29 -11.22
N LEU A 18 3.15 24.41 -11.27
CA LEU A 18 4.53 24.73 -10.88
C LEU A 18 5.26 25.69 -11.83
N PRO A 19 5.11 25.60 -13.17
CA PRO A 19 5.74 26.57 -14.08
C PRO A 19 5.19 27.98 -13.91
N LEU A 20 3.96 28.12 -13.41
CA LEU A 20 3.33 29.40 -13.06
C LEU A 20 3.80 29.97 -11.71
N SER A 21 4.39 29.15 -10.84
CA SER A 21 4.74 29.53 -9.47
C SER A 21 6.26 29.49 -9.26
N GLY A 22 6.97 30.42 -9.89
CA GLY A 22 8.41 30.67 -9.67
C GLY A 22 8.66 32.06 -9.08
N LYS A 23 9.81 32.24 -8.41
CA LYS A 23 10.20 33.51 -7.79
C LYS A 23 11.32 34.26 -8.55
N GLY A 24 11.83 33.69 -9.64
CA GLY A 24 12.93 34.26 -10.44
C GLY A 24 12.49 35.02 -11.71
N ASP A 25 13.43 35.27 -12.64
CA ASP A 25 13.13 35.95 -13.91
C ASP A 25 12.40 35.03 -14.90
N PRO A 26 11.26 35.46 -15.48
CA PRO A 26 10.52 34.66 -16.47
C PRO A 26 11.21 34.68 -17.84
N ILE A 27 11.39 33.50 -18.46
CA ILE A 27 12.08 33.35 -19.75
C ILE A 27 11.12 33.43 -20.92
N PHE A 28 9.87 33.08 -20.72
CA PHE A 28 8.83 33.12 -21.74
C PHE A 28 7.57 33.80 -21.21
N TYR A 29 7.06 34.73 -22.01
CA TYR A 29 5.77 35.36 -21.82
C TYR A 29 4.80 34.74 -22.82
N ILE A 30 3.82 33.98 -22.35
CA ILE A 30 2.68 33.55 -23.16
C ILE A 30 1.47 34.31 -22.62
N GLY A 31 1.25 35.52 -23.14
CA GLY A 31 0.20 36.43 -22.65
C GLY A 31 0.39 36.81 -21.17
N PRO A 32 -0.64 36.69 -20.29
CA PRO A 32 -0.52 37.01 -18.86
C PRO A 32 0.25 35.96 -18.04
N VAL A 33 0.65 34.84 -18.66
CA VAL A 33 1.28 33.71 -17.98
C VAL A 33 2.80 33.83 -18.09
N LYS A 34 3.46 34.00 -16.94
CA LYS A 34 4.93 34.02 -16.80
C LYS A 34 5.42 32.61 -16.53
N ILE A 35 6.28 32.08 -17.40
CA ILE A 35 6.90 30.77 -17.21
C ILE A 35 8.31 30.95 -16.63
N PHE A 36 8.53 30.40 -15.44
CA PHE A 36 9.81 30.49 -14.73
C PHE A 36 10.66 29.23 -14.96
N LYS A 37 11.96 29.37 -15.27
CA LYS A 37 12.92 28.23 -15.40
C LYS A 37 12.91 27.37 -14.15
N GLU A 38 12.95 28.00 -12.98
CA GLU A 38 12.93 27.31 -11.68
C GLU A 38 11.67 26.44 -11.51
N GLY A 39 10.52 26.91 -12.01
CA GLY A 39 9.25 26.17 -11.95
C GLY A 39 9.27 24.94 -12.85
N LEU A 40 9.88 25.05 -14.04
CA LEU A 40 10.04 23.94 -14.98
C LEU A 40 11.04 22.89 -14.47
N GLU A 41 12.19 23.32 -13.93
CA GLU A 41 13.18 22.41 -13.33
C GLU A 41 12.59 21.66 -12.14
N LYS A 42 11.85 22.35 -11.25
CA LYS A 42 11.15 21.72 -10.12
C LYS A 42 10.09 20.73 -10.58
N ALA A 43 9.30 21.07 -11.61
CA ALA A 43 8.27 20.18 -12.16
C ALA A 43 8.90 18.90 -12.73
N LEU A 44 10.00 19.02 -13.47
CA LEU A 44 10.73 17.88 -14.03
C LEU A 44 11.31 17.00 -12.91
N LEU A 45 11.95 17.61 -11.92
CA LEU A 45 12.56 16.92 -10.79
C LEU A 45 11.51 16.14 -9.96
N ILE A 46 10.34 16.76 -9.69
CA ILE A 46 9.22 16.10 -9.01
C ILE A 46 8.69 14.93 -9.84
N THR A 47 8.57 15.10 -11.16
CA THR A 47 8.08 14.04 -12.06
C THR A 47 9.01 12.82 -12.04
N VAL A 48 10.32 13.03 -12.10
CA VAL A 48 11.31 11.96 -12.04
C VAL A 48 11.30 11.26 -10.68
N LYS A 49 11.31 12.03 -9.57
CA LYS A 49 11.24 11.47 -8.21
C LYS A 49 9.98 10.63 -8.01
N PHE A 50 8.84 11.15 -8.44
CA PHE A 50 7.57 10.46 -8.30
C PHE A 50 7.54 9.15 -9.10
N SER A 51 8.01 9.19 -10.36
CA SER A 51 8.11 8.00 -11.20
C SER A 51 9.03 6.95 -10.58
N ALA A 52 10.17 7.36 -10.02
CA ALA A 52 11.10 6.46 -9.32
C ALA A 52 10.45 5.81 -8.09
N ILE A 53 9.76 6.59 -7.24
CA ILE A 53 9.04 6.09 -6.06
C ILE A 53 7.95 5.10 -6.47
N LEU A 54 7.20 5.39 -7.53
CA LEU A 54 6.16 4.48 -8.03
C LEU A 54 6.72 3.16 -8.51
N PHE A 55 7.76 3.18 -9.33
CA PHE A 55 8.41 1.96 -9.80
C PHE A 55 8.99 1.16 -8.64
N PHE A 56 9.58 1.82 -7.66
CA PHE A 56 10.07 1.17 -6.45
C PHE A 56 8.94 0.48 -5.69
N ILE A 57 7.83 1.17 -5.41
CA ILE A 57 6.69 0.60 -4.67
C ILE A 57 6.07 -0.57 -5.45
N VAL A 58 5.85 -0.41 -6.76
CA VAL A 58 5.24 -1.48 -7.58
C VAL A 58 6.18 -2.68 -7.68
N GLY A 59 7.47 -2.45 -7.90
CA GLY A 59 8.49 -3.50 -7.90
C GLY A 59 8.51 -4.23 -6.56
N PHE A 60 8.58 -3.50 -5.45
CA PHE A 60 8.62 -4.05 -4.10
C PHE A 60 7.39 -4.91 -3.76
N ILE A 61 6.18 -4.42 -4.06
CA ILE A 61 4.94 -5.17 -3.84
C ILE A 61 4.85 -6.40 -4.75
N SER A 62 5.41 -6.33 -5.96
CA SER A 62 5.38 -7.43 -6.92
C SER A 62 6.41 -8.53 -6.61
N THR A 63 7.55 -8.19 -6.02
CA THR A 63 8.63 -9.14 -5.74
C THR A 63 8.54 -9.75 -4.34
N THR A 64 7.87 -9.09 -3.40
CA THR A 64 7.80 -9.51 -1.99
C THR A 64 6.42 -10.06 -1.64
N THR A 65 6.36 -11.26 -1.08
CA THR A 65 5.12 -11.79 -0.53
C THR A 65 4.79 -11.10 0.80
N VAL A 66 3.49 -10.91 1.08
CA VAL A 66 3.01 -10.27 2.31
C VAL A 66 3.46 -11.03 3.57
N THR A 67 3.56 -12.36 3.48
CA THR A 67 4.09 -13.21 4.57
C THR A 67 5.56 -12.88 4.87
N ASN A 68 6.38 -12.70 3.83
CA ASN A 68 7.79 -12.37 4.00
C ASN A 68 7.96 -10.95 4.55
N LEU A 69 7.09 -10.02 4.17
CA LEU A 69 7.11 -8.66 4.73
C LEU A 69 6.87 -8.66 6.25
N PHE A 70 5.87 -9.40 6.72
CA PHE A 70 5.60 -9.51 8.16
C PHE A 70 6.68 -10.31 8.91
N HIS A 71 7.31 -11.27 8.25
CA HIS A 71 8.47 -12.00 8.78
C HIS A 71 9.69 -11.07 8.95
N ALA A 72 9.94 -10.18 7.98
CA ALA A 72 11.00 -9.17 8.07
C ALA A 72 10.72 -8.19 9.21
N LEU A 73 9.45 -7.81 9.41
CA LEU A 73 9.03 -6.96 10.53
C LEU A 73 9.34 -7.59 11.89
N SER A 74 9.10 -8.90 12.07
CA SER A 74 9.49 -9.59 13.32
C SER A 74 11.00 -9.57 13.57
N HIS A 75 11.83 -9.62 12.52
CA HIS A 75 13.29 -9.47 12.67
C HIS A 75 13.72 -8.03 13.02
N LEU A 76 12.89 -7.03 12.67
CA LEU A 76 13.14 -5.61 12.96
C LEU A 76 12.81 -5.20 14.41
N LYS A 77 12.78 -6.15 15.35
CA LYS A 77 12.34 -6.00 16.76
C LYS A 77 10.87 -5.60 16.94
N PHE A 78 10.03 -5.79 15.93
CA PHE A 78 8.58 -5.55 16.08
C PHE A 78 7.96 -6.59 17.03
N PRO A 79 6.93 -6.23 17.84
CA PRO A 79 6.34 -7.16 18.80
C PRO A 79 5.79 -8.40 18.08
N PRO A 80 6.22 -9.62 18.41
CA PRO A 80 5.83 -10.82 17.68
C PRO A 80 4.31 -11.02 17.67
N LYS A 81 3.62 -10.64 18.76
CA LYS A 81 2.15 -10.65 18.86
C LYS A 81 1.47 -9.86 17.73
N LEU A 82 1.99 -8.67 17.38
CA LEU A 82 1.41 -7.85 16.32
C LEU A 82 1.68 -8.44 14.94
N SER A 83 2.86 -9.00 14.71
CA SER A 83 3.19 -9.68 13.44
C SER A 83 2.26 -10.87 13.18
N HIS A 84 1.99 -11.68 14.21
CA HIS A 84 1.06 -12.82 14.09
C HIS A 84 -0.38 -12.38 13.89
N LEU A 85 -0.82 -11.34 14.60
CA LEU A 85 -2.15 -10.75 14.41
C LEU A 85 -2.32 -10.26 12.97
N ALA A 86 -1.33 -9.57 12.42
CA ALA A 86 -1.34 -9.08 11.05
C ALA A 86 -1.38 -10.23 10.02
N LEU A 87 -0.60 -11.30 10.23
CA LEU A 87 -0.58 -12.46 9.34
C LEU A 87 -1.91 -13.22 9.34
N LEU A 88 -2.51 -13.43 10.52
CA LEU A 88 -3.85 -14.00 10.63
C LEU A 88 -4.89 -13.09 9.95
N THR A 89 -4.83 -11.79 10.21
CA THR A 89 -5.73 -10.81 9.58
C THR A 89 -5.64 -10.88 8.05
N TYR A 90 -4.42 -10.90 7.49
CA TYR A 90 -4.20 -11.04 6.06
C TYR A 90 -4.75 -12.36 5.51
N ARG A 91 -4.53 -13.48 6.19
CA ARG A 91 -5.08 -14.78 5.76
C ARG A 91 -6.61 -14.79 5.79
N TYR A 92 -7.22 -14.18 6.81
CA TYR A 92 -8.67 -14.19 7.00
C TYR A 92 -9.41 -13.10 6.24
N ILE A 93 -8.75 -12.02 5.78
CA ILE A 93 -9.41 -10.97 5.00
C ILE A 93 -10.00 -11.53 3.69
N HIS A 94 -9.29 -12.45 3.04
CA HIS A 94 -9.76 -13.14 1.84
C HIS A 94 -11.01 -13.99 2.13
N VAL A 95 -11.02 -14.68 3.28
CA VAL A 95 -12.16 -15.48 3.72
C VAL A 95 -13.37 -14.59 4.03
N LEU A 96 -13.16 -13.49 4.74
CA LEU A 96 -14.20 -12.51 5.05
C LEU A 96 -14.77 -11.90 3.77
N PHE A 97 -13.93 -11.63 2.77
CA PHE A 97 -14.38 -11.09 1.49
C PHE A 97 -15.27 -12.09 0.72
N MET A 98 -14.93 -13.37 0.76
CA MET A 98 -15.79 -14.42 0.18
C MET A 98 -17.13 -14.53 0.91
N GLU A 99 -17.14 -14.50 2.24
CA GLU A 99 -18.38 -14.54 3.04
C GLU A 99 -19.24 -13.29 2.82
N PHE A 100 -18.61 -12.11 2.74
CA PHE A 100 -19.27 -10.87 2.37
C PHE A 100 -19.92 -10.98 0.98
N GLY A 101 -19.21 -11.53 0.00
CA GLY A 101 -19.73 -11.77 -1.35
C GLY A 101 -20.97 -12.69 -1.33
N LYS A 102 -20.95 -13.77 -0.55
CA LYS A 102 -22.10 -14.68 -0.39
C LYS A 102 -23.30 -13.98 0.24
N LEU A 103 -23.09 -13.23 1.33
CA LEU A 103 -24.16 -12.48 1.99
C LEU A 103 -24.75 -11.42 1.07
N LYS A 104 -23.89 -10.67 0.37
CA LYS A 104 -24.32 -9.69 -0.62
C LYS A 104 -25.17 -10.33 -1.72
N ASN A 105 -24.74 -11.46 -2.27
CA ASN A 105 -25.47 -12.16 -3.32
C ASN A 105 -26.81 -12.71 -2.82
N ALA A 106 -26.87 -13.25 -1.60
CA ALA A 106 -28.12 -13.70 -0.99
C ALA A 106 -29.15 -12.56 -0.83
N ILE A 107 -28.68 -11.36 -0.46
CA ILE A 107 -29.54 -10.18 -0.36
C ILE A 107 -30.07 -9.76 -1.75
N ILE A 108 -29.22 -9.78 -2.78
CA ILE A 108 -29.62 -9.47 -4.17
C ILE A 108 -30.67 -10.45 -4.67
N VAL A 109 -30.50 -11.76 -4.44
CA VAL A 109 -31.46 -12.80 -4.86
C VAL A 109 -32.82 -12.63 -4.18
N ARG A 110 -32.86 -12.12 -2.95
CA ARG A 110 -34.10 -11.78 -2.23
C ARG A 110 -34.80 -10.52 -2.76
N GLY A 111 -34.34 -9.95 -3.88
CA GLY A 111 -34.97 -8.81 -4.53
C GLY A 111 -34.56 -7.43 -3.98
N PHE A 112 -33.51 -7.38 -3.16
CA PHE A 112 -33.02 -6.11 -2.61
C PHE A 112 -32.41 -5.22 -3.69
N LYS A 113 -32.90 -3.97 -3.79
CA LYS A 113 -32.36 -2.93 -4.67
C LYS A 113 -31.77 -1.80 -3.82
N PRO A 114 -30.45 -1.51 -3.90
CA PRO A 114 -29.83 -0.47 -3.10
C PRO A 114 -30.39 0.90 -3.49
N ARG A 115 -30.90 1.66 -2.51
CA ARG A 115 -31.38 3.05 -2.65
C ARG A 115 -30.92 3.89 -1.46
N THR A 116 -30.90 5.21 -1.55
CA THR A 116 -30.60 6.12 -0.43
C THR A 116 -31.80 6.25 0.52
N ASN A 117 -32.23 5.14 1.13
CA ASN A 117 -33.35 5.09 2.06
C ASN A 117 -32.94 4.38 3.36
N LEU A 118 -33.61 4.68 4.48
CA LEU A 118 -33.35 4.09 5.80
C LEU A 118 -33.38 2.55 5.78
N HIS A 119 -34.26 1.97 4.96
CA HIS A 119 -34.34 0.52 4.75
C HIS A 119 -33.03 -0.07 4.18
N THR A 120 -32.36 0.66 3.28
CA THR A 120 -31.07 0.24 2.70
C THR A 120 -29.97 0.27 3.75
N TYR A 121 -29.88 1.33 4.55
CA TYR A 121 -28.92 1.41 5.65
C TYR A 121 -29.14 0.30 6.69
N ARG A 122 -30.41 0.02 7.04
CA ARG A 122 -30.76 -1.08 7.95
C ARG A 122 -30.33 -2.44 7.38
N THR A 123 -30.52 -2.66 6.08
CA THR A 123 -30.10 -3.90 5.40
C THR A 123 -28.58 -4.06 5.40
N TYR A 124 -27.82 -2.99 5.13
CA TYR A 124 -26.36 -3.02 5.25
C TYR A 124 -25.90 -3.24 6.70
N ALA A 125 -26.57 -2.64 7.69
CA ALA A 125 -26.29 -2.89 9.10
C ALA A 125 -26.49 -4.36 9.47
N TYR A 126 -27.56 -5.01 8.99
CA TYR A 126 -27.77 -6.45 9.19
C TYR A 126 -26.71 -7.30 8.49
N LEU A 127 -26.29 -6.93 7.28
CA LEU A 127 -25.21 -7.62 6.57
C LEU A 127 -23.90 -7.56 7.37
N VAL A 128 -23.52 -6.36 7.82
CA VAL A 128 -22.29 -6.15 8.59
C VAL A 128 -22.38 -6.85 9.94
N GLY A 129 -23.52 -6.73 10.64
CA GLY A 129 -23.75 -7.43 11.91
C GLY A 129 -23.65 -8.95 11.76
N MET A 130 -24.24 -9.52 10.71
CA MET A 130 -24.13 -10.96 10.44
C MET A 130 -22.70 -11.37 10.10
N LEU A 131 -21.98 -10.56 9.31
CA LEU A 131 -20.58 -10.81 8.98
C LEU A 131 -19.71 -10.80 10.25
N LEU A 132 -19.93 -9.84 11.17
CA LEU A 132 -19.23 -9.75 12.44
C LEU A 132 -19.47 -10.99 13.30
N VAL A 133 -20.72 -11.40 13.51
CA VAL A 133 -21.05 -12.61 14.28
C VAL A 133 -20.40 -13.87 13.66
N ARG A 134 -20.46 -14.01 12.34
CA ARG A 134 -19.79 -15.13 11.63
C ARG A 134 -18.28 -15.10 11.80
N SER A 135 -17.68 -13.91 11.73
CA SER A 135 -16.23 -13.72 11.89
C SER A 135 -15.77 -14.05 13.30
N TYR A 136 -16.54 -13.66 14.32
CA TYR A 136 -16.29 -13.99 15.72
C TYR A 136 -16.36 -15.50 15.96
N ASN A 137 -17.45 -16.15 15.54
CA ASN A 137 -17.61 -17.60 15.68
C ASN A 137 -16.50 -18.36 14.94
N ARG A 138 -16.02 -17.84 13.80
CA ARG A 138 -14.89 -18.41 13.06
C ARG A 138 -13.58 -18.24 13.85
N ALA A 139 -13.32 -17.05 14.39
CA ALA A 139 -12.13 -16.78 15.19
C ALA A 139 -12.06 -17.71 16.41
N GLU A 140 -13.19 -17.91 17.10
CA GLU A 140 -13.28 -18.84 18.24
C GLU A 140 -12.99 -20.28 17.83
N ARG A 141 -13.57 -20.78 16.73
CA ARG A 141 -13.28 -22.13 16.23
C ARG A 141 -11.81 -22.31 15.88
N VAL A 142 -11.20 -21.29 15.27
CA VAL A 142 -9.78 -21.30 14.90
C VAL A 142 -8.91 -21.31 16.15
N TYR A 143 -9.24 -20.50 17.14
CA TYR A 143 -8.54 -20.45 18.41
C TYR A 143 -8.62 -21.78 19.17
N ARG A 144 -9.80 -22.38 19.27
CA ARG A 144 -9.98 -23.71 19.88
C ARG A 144 -9.15 -24.78 19.15
N ALA A 145 -9.14 -24.75 17.81
CA ALA A 145 -8.30 -25.67 17.02
C ALA A 145 -6.80 -25.43 17.21
N MET A 146 -6.36 -24.20 17.47
CA MET A 146 -4.98 -23.88 17.83
C MET A 146 -4.62 -24.48 19.19
N LEU A 147 -5.50 -24.34 20.18
CA LEU A 147 -5.30 -24.94 21.51
C LEU A 147 -5.16 -26.46 21.44
N CYS A 148 -6.02 -27.14 20.65
CA CYS A 148 -5.92 -28.60 20.44
C CYS A 148 -4.61 -29.04 19.78
N ARG A 149 -3.90 -28.14 19.08
CA ARG A 149 -2.60 -28.39 18.45
C ARG A 149 -1.42 -27.99 19.34
N GLY A 150 -1.65 -27.67 20.62
CA GLY A 150 -0.62 -27.28 21.57
C GLY A 150 -0.17 -25.83 21.45
N PHE A 151 -1.08 -24.91 21.09
CA PHE A 151 -0.74 -23.49 20.99
C PHE A 151 -0.49 -22.85 22.37
N GLU A 152 0.77 -22.55 22.69
CA GLU A 152 1.21 -21.93 23.95
C GLU A 152 1.19 -20.38 23.93
N GLY A 153 0.39 -19.76 23.05
CA GLY A 153 0.35 -18.29 22.92
C GLY A 153 1.51 -17.68 22.15
N LYS A 154 2.40 -18.52 21.59
CA LYS A 154 3.51 -18.12 20.71
C LYS A 154 3.39 -18.85 19.38
N PHE A 155 3.52 -18.13 18.28
CA PHE A 155 3.68 -18.74 16.97
C PHE A 155 5.18 -18.80 16.68
N TYR A 156 5.71 -20.00 16.54
CA TYR A 156 7.08 -20.21 16.11
C TYR A 156 7.17 -19.92 14.61
N LEU A 157 8.02 -18.97 14.22
CA LEU A 157 8.30 -18.72 12.82
C LEU A 157 9.22 -19.85 12.32
N LEU A 158 8.76 -20.62 11.34
CA LEU A 158 9.47 -21.80 10.81
C LEU A 158 10.35 -21.47 9.60
N ASP A 159 10.33 -20.23 9.11
CA ASP A 159 10.97 -19.85 7.86
C ASP A 159 12.11 -18.86 8.13
N HIS A 160 13.34 -19.35 8.16
CA HIS A 160 14.50 -18.48 8.40
C HIS A 160 14.95 -17.80 7.11
N PHE A 161 15.16 -16.49 7.16
CA PHE A 161 15.75 -15.76 6.04
C PHE A 161 17.21 -16.18 5.85
N TYR A 162 17.53 -16.65 4.65
CA TYR A 162 18.90 -16.87 4.21
C TYR A 162 19.35 -15.71 3.34
N LEU A 163 20.51 -15.13 3.66
CA LEU A 163 21.15 -14.11 2.82
C LEU A 163 21.51 -14.74 1.47
N LYS A 164 20.86 -14.27 0.40
CA LYS A 164 21.24 -14.67 -0.96
C LYS A 164 22.30 -13.71 -1.50
N LYS A 165 23.14 -14.21 -2.41
CA LYS A 165 24.15 -13.40 -3.11
C LYS A 165 23.51 -12.24 -3.90
N SER A 166 22.26 -12.40 -4.37
CA SER A 166 21.46 -11.34 -4.98
C SER A 166 21.21 -10.15 -4.04
N ASP A 167 21.02 -10.42 -2.76
CA ASP A 167 20.69 -9.39 -1.76
C ASP A 167 21.92 -8.53 -1.45
N ILE A 168 23.11 -9.15 -1.47
CA ILE A 168 24.39 -8.47 -1.31
C ILE A 168 24.68 -7.57 -2.51
N VAL A 169 24.50 -8.08 -3.74
CA VAL A 169 24.70 -7.29 -4.97
C VAL A 169 23.74 -6.10 -5.00
N LEU A 170 22.47 -6.31 -4.64
CA LEU A 170 21.49 -5.23 -4.51
C LEU A 170 21.88 -4.21 -3.43
N ALA A 171 22.30 -4.66 -2.25
CA ALA A 171 22.68 -3.77 -1.15
C ALA A 171 23.89 -2.90 -1.51
N ILE A 172 24.89 -3.46 -2.21
CA ILE A 172 26.06 -2.73 -2.69
C ILE A 172 25.65 -1.72 -3.77
N SER A 173 24.83 -2.13 -4.74
CA SER A 173 24.34 -1.25 -5.81
C SER A 173 23.54 -0.07 -5.25
N VAL A 174 22.64 -0.31 -4.29
CA VAL A 174 21.83 0.74 -3.66
C VAL A 174 22.69 1.67 -2.81
N SER A 175 23.62 1.13 -2.02
CA SER A 175 24.53 1.94 -1.19
C SER A 175 25.42 2.84 -2.04
N SER A 176 25.93 2.31 -3.16
CA SER A 176 26.70 3.09 -4.15
C SER A 176 25.88 4.20 -4.78
N TYR A 177 24.62 3.92 -5.16
CA TYR A 177 23.72 4.93 -5.72
C TYR A 177 23.37 6.04 -4.72
N ILE A 178 23.13 5.70 -3.44
CA ILE A 178 22.87 6.67 -2.38
C ILE A 178 24.09 7.56 -2.15
N LEU A 179 25.30 6.97 -2.09
CA LEU A 179 26.55 7.72 -1.98
C LEU A 179 26.75 8.69 -3.15
N PHE A 180 26.43 8.25 -4.37
CA PHE A 180 26.48 9.09 -5.56
C PHE A 180 25.53 10.29 -5.46
N ILE A 181 24.29 10.08 -5.01
CA ILE A 181 23.32 11.16 -4.80
C ILE A 181 23.78 12.13 -3.72
N ILE A 182 24.30 11.65 -2.59
CA ILE A 182 24.77 12.52 -1.51
C ILE A 182 25.96 13.36 -1.99
N PHE A 183 26.90 12.76 -2.71
CA PHE A 183 28.08 13.46 -3.22
C PHE A 183 27.74 14.52 -4.29
N PHE A 184 26.83 14.22 -5.22
CA PHE A 184 26.37 15.18 -6.22
C PHE A 184 25.38 16.22 -5.68
N GLY A 185 24.53 15.82 -4.74
CA GLY A 185 23.50 16.68 -4.12
C GLY A 185 24.07 17.75 -3.19
N PHE A 186 25.25 17.52 -2.61
CA PHE A 186 25.94 18.53 -1.80
C PHE A 186 26.67 19.60 -2.66
N LYS A 187 26.83 19.36 -3.97
CA LYS A 187 27.63 20.22 -4.85
C LYS A 187 26.82 21.33 -5.56
N TYR A 188 25.50 21.34 -5.39
CA TYR A 188 24.61 22.41 -5.90
C TYR A 188 23.68 22.91 -4.78
N PRO A 189 24.18 23.74 -3.84
CA PRO A 189 23.35 24.70 -3.12
C PRO A 189 22.94 25.88 -4.02
#